data_AF-A0A382ZQP3-F1
#
_entry.id   AF-A0A382ZQP3-F1
#
_cell.length_a   1.000
_cell.length_b   1.000
_cell.length_c   1.000
_cell.angle_alpha   90.00
_cell.angle_beta   90.00
_cell.angle_gamma   90.00
#
_symmetry.space_group_name_H-M   'P 1'
#
loop_
_entity.id
_entity.type
_entity.pdbx_description
1 polymer ?
#
loop_
_entity_poly.entity_id
_entity_poly.type
_entity_poly.pdbx_seq_one_letter_code
_entity_poly.pdbx_strand_id
1 'polypeptide(L)'
;YKDVEGALLKGTPWEKTVRNVHRFIDVRNKMGMKKPIVRVTMVVTNNTVYQVQDFINLWKPVVDHITVQDLTWRTKLLNNGTWSNKESSALPTNFEEIREESIKRNIKFICPYLYQSVYQFYGGDVIPCSNPNARTHMIMGRWDKTLMAEVWHGKEYQDIRSLHENGKWFEHPICGTCEVALIELFKGMVKQGIKFKSSSIEESDVPYVGEDMESSTH
;
A
#
# COMPACT_ATOMS: atom_id res chain seq x y z
N TYR A 1 -21.38 20.51 2.29
CA TYR A 1 -21.61 19.62 1.14
C TYR A 1 -23.05 19.12 1.19
N LYS A 2 -23.83 19.39 0.14
CA LYS A 2 -25.23 18.95 -0.05
C LYS A 2 -25.25 17.77 -1.00
N ASP A 3 -26.24 16.88 -0.92
CA ASP A 3 -26.41 15.82 -1.92
C ASP A 3 -27.05 16.35 -3.22
N VAL A 4 -27.29 15.45 -4.19
CA VAL A 4 -27.89 15.77 -5.51
C VAL A 4 -29.32 16.32 -5.43
N GLU A 5 -29.98 16.20 -4.28
CA GLU A 5 -31.31 16.79 -4.00
C GLU A 5 -31.20 18.03 -3.11
N GLY A 6 -29.98 18.49 -2.81
CA GLY A 6 -29.72 19.69 -2.02
C GLY A 6 -29.84 19.50 -0.51
N ALA A 7 -30.02 18.27 -0.02
CA ALA A 7 -30.16 17.99 1.40
C ALA A 7 -28.81 18.10 2.12
N LEU A 8 -28.81 18.75 3.29
CA LEU A 8 -27.66 18.78 4.20
C LEU A 8 -27.42 17.36 4.73
N LEU A 9 -26.31 16.77 4.32
CA LEU A 9 -25.89 15.46 4.80
C LEU A 9 -25.55 15.55 6.30
N LYS A 10 -26.43 15.03 7.18
CA LYS A 10 -26.17 14.82 8.61
C LYS A 10 -25.30 13.54 8.80
N GLY A 11 -24.50 13.51 9.85
CA GLY A 11 -23.61 12.39 10.21
C GLY A 11 -22.10 12.70 10.17
N THR A 12 -21.30 11.79 10.73
CA THR A 12 -19.83 11.84 10.71
C THR A 12 -19.29 11.72 9.28
N PRO A 13 -18.03 12.13 9.00
CA PRO A 13 -17.40 11.91 7.69
C PRO A 13 -17.45 10.43 7.25
N TRP A 14 -17.30 9.50 8.19
CA TRP A 14 -17.41 8.06 7.96
C TRP A 14 -18.81 7.67 7.47
N GLU A 15 -19.86 8.01 8.22
CA GLU A 15 -21.25 7.70 7.86
C GLU A 15 -21.64 8.29 6.50
N LYS A 16 -21.12 9.48 6.20
CA LYS A 16 -21.30 10.13 4.89
C LYS A 16 -20.67 9.32 3.78
N THR A 17 -19.43 8.88 3.95
CA THR A 17 -18.74 8.04 2.96
C THR A 17 -19.49 6.74 2.74
N VAL A 18 -19.86 6.03 3.81
CA VAL A 18 -20.61 4.76 3.74
C VAL A 18 -21.91 4.94 2.95
N ARG A 19 -22.74 5.92 3.34
CA ARG A 19 -24.01 6.20 2.65
C ARG A 19 -23.80 6.57 1.17
N ASN A 20 -22.78 7.35 0.86
CA ASN A 20 -22.49 7.76 -0.51
C ASN A 20 -22.10 6.55 -1.39
N VAL A 21 -21.32 5.61 -0.85
CA VAL A 21 -20.94 4.38 -1.56
C VAL A 21 -22.16 3.50 -1.80
N HIS A 22 -23.04 3.30 -0.80
CA HIS A 22 -24.29 2.56 -1.01
C HIS A 22 -25.18 3.22 -2.07
N ARG A 23 -25.39 4.55 -1.98
CA ARG A 23 -26.17 5.29 -2.99
C ARG A 23 -25.59 5.11 -4.38
N PHE A 24 -24.27 5.14 -4.50
CA PHE A 24 -23.58 4.94 -5.78
C PHE A 24 -23.84 3.55 -6.37
N ILE A 25 -23.70 2.50 -5.55
CA ILE A 25 -23.97 1.11 -5.94
C ILE A 25 -25.44 0.91 -6.31
N ASP A 26 -26.36 1.49 -5.56
CA ASP A 26 -27.80 1.41 -5.84
C ASP A 26 -28.14 2.02 -7.20
N VAL A 27 -27.56 3.18 -7.54
CA VAL A 27 -27.75 3.82 -8.85
C VAL A 27 -27.18 2.93 -9.95
N ARG A 28 -25.95 2.44 -9.79
CA ARG A 28 -25.31 1.51 -10.75
C ARG A 28 -26.19 0.28 -11.01
N ASN A 29 -26.69 -0.36 -9.96
CA ASN A 29 -27.48 -1.58 -10.05
C ASN A 29 -28.88 -1.32 -10.66
N LYS A 30 -29.54 -0.21 -10.31
CA LYS A 30 -30.82 0.21 -10.93
C LYS A 30 -30.71 0.49 -12.43
N MET A 31 -29.53 0.90 -12.89
CA MET A 31 -29.23 1.05 -14.31
C MET A 31 -28.88 -0.28 -15.01
N GLY A 32 -28.91 -1.42 -14.29
CA GLY A 32 -28.53 -2.73 -14.83
C GLY A 32 -27.03 -2.84 -15.15
N MET A 33 -26.20 -1.97 -14.58
CA MET A 33 -24.76 -1.92 -14.88
C MET A 33 -23.96 -2.78 -13.89
N LYS A 34 -22.92 -3.45 -14.41
CA LYS A 34 -21.88 -4.10 -13.60
C LYS A 34 -20.62 -3.23 -13.41
N LYS A 35 -20.62 -2.03 -13.98
CA LYS A 35 -19.51 -1.09 -13.94
C LYS A 35 -19.98 0.30 -13.52
N PRO A 36 -19.12 1.09 -12.87
CA PRO A 36 -17.75 0.75 -12.49
C PRO A 36 -17.70 -0.23 -11.30
N ILE A 37 -16.56 -0.92 -11.22
CA ILE A 37 -16.20 -1.78 -10.10
C ILE A 37 -15.94 -0.90 -8.88
N VAL A 38 -16.50 -1.27 -7.74
CA VAL A 38 -16.35 -0.59 -6.46
C VAL A 38 -15.43 -1.42 -5.58
N ARG A 39 -14.30 -0.82 -5.22
CA ARG A 39 -13.36 -1.37 -4.25
C ARG A 39 -13.34 -0.48 -3.02
N VAL A 40 -13.36 -1.10 -1.85
CA VAL A 40 -13.08 -0.43 -0.58
C VAL A 40 -11.75 -0.92 -0.03
N THR A 41 -11.00 0.01 0.57
CA THR A 41 -9.69 -0.30 1.14
C THR A 41 -9.65 0.18 2.58
N MET A 42 -9.26 -0.71 3.50
CA MET A 42 -8.97 -0.37 4.89
C MET A 42 -7.45 -0.31 5.08
N VAL A 43 -6.96 0.79 5.65
CA VAL A 43 -5.60 0.85 6.19
C VAL A 43 -5.65 0.34 7.63
N VAL A 44 -4.94 -0.75 7.90
CA VAL A 44 -4.88 -1.40 9.20
C VAL A 44 -3.65 -0.92 9.94
N THR A 45 -3.87 -0.60 11.21
CA THR A 45 -2.83 -0.18 12.14
C THR A 45 -2.90 -1.06 13.39
N ASN A 46 -1.92 -0.89 14.28
CA ASN A 46 -1.97 -1.49 15.62
C ASN A 46 -3.26 -1.14 16.41
N ASN A 47 -3.95 -0.05 16.06
CA ASN A 47 -5.16 0.41 16.73
C ASN A 47 -6.47 -0.02 16.04
N THR A 48 -6.41 -0.56 14.83
CA THR A 48 -7.61 -0.92 14.04
C THR A 48 -7.63 -2.38 13.61
N VAL A 49 -6.57 -3.14 13.87
CA VAL A 49 -6.44 -4.56 13.51
C VAL A 49 -7.61 -5.42 13.98
N TYR A 50 -8.16 -5.15 15.16
CA TYR A 50 -9.32 -5.87 15.71
C TYR A 50 -10.65 -5.54 15.00
N GLN A 51 -10.70 -4.50 14.16
CA GLN A 51 -11.90 -4.08 13.42
C GLN A 51 -11.94 -4.62 11.98
N VAL A 52 -10.90 -5.33 11.53
CA VAL A 52 -10.81 -5.83 10.15
C VAL A 52 -12.01 -6.72 9.80
N GLN A 53 -12.43 -7.59 10.71
CA GLN A 53 -13.57 -8.48 10.46
C GLN A 53 -14.89 -7.70 10.34
N ASP A 54 -15.10 -6.67 11.16
CA ASP A 54 -16.29 -5.81 11.08
C ASP A 54 -16.32 -5.04 9.75
N PHE A 55 -15.16 -4.56 9.30
CA PHE A 55 -15.02 -3.91 8.00
C PHE A 55 -15.35 -4.86 6.84
N ILE A 56 -14.85 -6.10 6.89
CA ILE A 56 -15.16 -7.11 5.88
C ILE A 56 -16.68 -7.41 5.88
N ASN A 57 -17.26 -7.64 7.05
CA ASN A 57 -18.68 -7.96 7.19
C ASN A 57 -19.58 -6.83 6.67
N LEU A 58 -19.19 -5.57 6.88
CA LEU A 58 -19.90 -4.39 6.40
C LEU A 58 -19.95 -4.33 4.86
N TRP A 59 -18.82 -4.61 4.20
CA TRP A 59 -18.68 -4.32 2.77
C TRP A 59 -18.85 -5.54 1.86
N LYS A 60 -18.54 -6.74 2.35
CA LYS A 60 -18.59 -7.98 1.54
C LYS A 60 -19.91 -8.22 0.82
N PRO A 61 -21.08 -7.85 1.38
CA PRO A 61 -22.35 -8.05 0.67
C PRO A 61 -22.61 -7.05 -0.47
N VAL A 62 -21.85 -5.96 -0.58
CA VAL A 62 -22.25 -4.81 -1.43
C VAL A 62 -21.20 -4.34 -2.43
N VAL A 63 -19.90 -4.47 -2.13
CA VAL A 63 -18.81 -3.98 -3.01
C VAL A 63 -18.16 -5.12 -3.75
N ASP A 64 -17.60 -4.86 -4.94
CA ASP A 64 -17.00 -5.89 -5.78
C ASP A 64 -15.68 -6.42 -5.19
N HIS A 65 -14.86 -5.55 -4.60
CA HIS A 65 -13.57 -5.93 -3.98
C HIS A 65 -13.33 -5.27 -2.62
N ILE A 66 -12.68 -6.03 -1.74
CA ILE A 66 -12.19 -5.54 -0.45
C ILE A 66 -10.68 -5.72 -0.41
N THR A 67 -9.96 -4.65 -0.10
CA THR A 67 -8.52 -4.70 0.18
C THR A 67 -8.28 -4.28 1.62
N VAL A 68 -7.49 -5.07 2.33
CA VAL A 68 -7.00 -4.74 3.67
C VAL A 68 -5.50 -4.53 3.54
N GLN A 69 -5.00 -3.34 3.88
CA GLN A 69 -3.60 -2.96 3.67
C GLN A 69 -2.98 -2.49 4.97
N ASP A 70 -1.74 -2.88 5.28
CA ASP A 70 -1.04 -2.33 6.44
C ASP A 70 -0.80 -0.82 6.27
N LEU A 71 -0.55 -0.16 7.40
CA LEU A 71 -0.07 1.19 7.41
C LEU A 71 1.31 1.27 6.73
N THR A 72 1.31 1.93 5.58
CA THR A 72 2.53 2.31 4.87
C THR A 72 2.70 3.83 4.91
N TRP A 73 3.93 4.28 4.63
CA TRP A 73 4.37 5.67 4.65
C TRP A 73 4.35 6.31 6.05
N ARG A 74 4.87 5.60 7.05
CA ARG A 74 4.93 6.13 8.43
C ARG A 74 5.94 7.25 8.65
N THR A 75 6.86 7.49 7.71
CA THR A 75 7.84 8.59 7.82
C THR A 75 7.90 9.42 6.55
N LYS A 76 8.07 10.73 6.72
CA LYS A 76 8.28 11.68 5.62
C LYS A 76 9.36 12.69 5.98
N LEU A 77 10.35 12.84 5.11
CA LEU A 77 11.38 13.85 5.21
C LEU A 77 10.78 15.22 4.85
N LEU A 78 11.02 16.19 5.73
CA LEU A 78 10.63 17.59 5.58
C LEU A 78 11.89 18.47 5.59
N ASN A 79 11.75 19.72 5.13
CA ASN A 79 12.89 20.66 5.10
C ASN A 79 13.49 20.94 6.49
N ASN A 80 12.69 20.80 7.55
CA ASN A 80 13.06 21.13 8.93
C ASN A 80 12.97 19.93 9.89
N GLY A 81 13.01 18.70 9.37
CA GLY A 81 12.99 17.49 10.19
C GLY A 81 12.28 16.32 9.52
N THR A 82 11.77 15.41 10.33
CA THR A 82 11.05 14.23 9.85
C THR A 82 9.68 14.21 10.51
N TRP A 83 8.63 14.08 9.70
CA TRP A 83 7.31 13.74 10.19
C TRP A 83 7.20 12.24 10.36
N SER A 84 6.62 11.80 11.47
CA SER A 84 6.26 10.41 11.72
C SER A 84 4.76 10.27 12.01
N ASN A 85 4.20 9.16 11.55
CA ASN A 85 2.84 8.77 11.90
C ASN A 85 2.80 8.38 13.39
N LYS A 86 1.69 8.72 14.06
CA LYS A 86 1.44 8.37 15.47
C LYS A 86 1.00 6.92 15.63
N GLU A 87 0.49 6.32 14.56
CA GLU A 87 0.09 4.92 14.52
C GLU A 87 1.20 4.05 13.93
N SER A 88 1.20 2.78 14.33
CA SER A 88 2.19 1.79 13.91
C SER A 88 1.56 0.73 13.01
N SER A 89 2.42 -0.05 12.36
CA SER A 89 2.02 -1.21 11.58
C SER A 89 1.17 -2.18 12.40
N ALA A 90 0.28 -2.91 11.73
CA ALA A 90 -0.48 -3.99 12.36
C ALA A 90 0.37 -5.26 12.55
N LEU A 91 1.55 -5.35 11.90
CA LEU A 91 2.44 -6.48 12.07
C LEU A 91 2.97 -6.59 13.50
N PRO A 92 3.00 -7.80 14.08
CA PRO A 92 3.43 -8.03 15.46
C PRO A 92 4.96 -8.10 15.57
N THR A 93 5.71 -7.33 14.80
CA THR A 93 7.18 -7.39 14.80
C THR A 93 7.82 -6.07 14.38
N ASN A 94 9.11 -5.93 14.70
CA ASN A 94 9.89 -4.78 14.29
C ASN A 94 10.41 -4.96 12.85
N PHE A 95 10.25 -3.93 12.04
CA PHE A 95 10.75 -3.83 10.68
C PHE A 95 12.28 -4.01 10.57
N GLU A 96 13.04 -3.67 11.61
CA GLU A 96 14.47 -3.96 11.66
C GLU A 96 14.74 -5.47 11.74
N GLU A 97 14.01 -6.19 12.60
CA GLU A 97 14.14 -7.64 12.77
C GLU A 97 13.86 -8.38 11.44
N ILE A 98 12.82 -7.96 10.72
CA ILE A 98 12.49 -8.48 9.39
C ILE A 98 13.66 -8.28 8.42
N ARG A 99 14.25 -7.07 8.39
CA ARG A 99 15.35 -6.75 7.49
C ARG A 99 16.57 -7.60 7.82
N GLU A 100 16.98 -7.63 9.08
CA GLU A 100 18.14 -8.40 9.55
C GLU A 100 18.00 -9.89 9.24
N GLU A 101 16.84 -10.49 9.49
CA GLU A 101 16.59 -11.89 9.16
C GLU A 101 16.60 -12.13 7.64
N SER A 102 16.07 -11.21 6.83
CA SER A 102 16.13 -11.31 5.36
C SER A 102 17.58 -11.30 4.86
N ILE A 103 18.43 -10.42 5.41
CA ILE A 103 19.85 -10.31 5.04
C ILE A 103 20.60 -11.57 5.47
N LYS A 104 20.44 -11.98 6.73
CA LYS A 104 21.09 -13.17 7.30
C LYS A 104 20.77 -14.44 6.53
N ARG A 105 19.55 -14.56 6.03
CA ARG A 105 19.07 -15.73 5.26
C ARG A 105 19.24 -15.58 3.76
N ASN A 106 19.75 -14.43 3.29
CA ASN A 106 19.86 -14.10 1.88
C ASN A 106 18.53 -14.22 1.12
N ILE A 107 17.42 -13.84 1.77
CA ILE A 107 16.09 -13.81 1.15
C ILE A 107 15.98 -12.50 0.36
N LYS A 108 15.92 -12.63 -0.96
CA LYS A 108 15.88 -11.48 -1.87
C LYS A 108 14.47 -10.88 -1.96
N PHE A 109 14.41 -9.57 -2.07
CA PHE A 109 13.20 -8.83 -2.42
C PHE A 109 13.45 -7.98 -3.67
N ILE A 110 12.65 -8.22 -4.71
CA ILE A 110 12.63 -7.41 -5.93
C ILE A 110 11.32 -6.64 -5.93
N CYS A 111 11.40 -5.31 -5.88
CA CYS A 111 10.20 -4.49 -5.80
C CYS A 111 9.45 -4.51 -7.14
N PRO A 112 8.19 -4.99 -7.20
CA PRO A 112 7.46 -5.11 -8.45
C PRO A 112 7.17 -3.74 -9.08
N TYR A 113 7.02 -2.68 -8.28
CA TYR A 113 6.77 -1.32 -8.77
C TYR A 113 7.86 -0.81 -9.73
N LEU A 114 9.11 -1.28 -9.58
CA LEU A 114 10.22 -0.92 -10.48
C LEU A 114 10.03 -1.42 -11.91
N TYR A 115 9.14 -2.40 -12.12
CA TYR A 115 8.86 -3.03 -13.42
C TYR A 115 7.41 -2.86 -13.88
N GLN A 116 6.55 -2.31 -13.01
CA GLN A 116 5.11 -2.24 -13.28
C GLN A 116 4.56 -0.81 -13.30
N SER A 117 5.26 0.17 -12.71
CA SER A 117 4.68 1.50 -12.50
C SER A 117 5.66 2.65 -12.57
N VAL A 118 5.12 3.82 -12.89
CA VAL A 118 5.83 5.10 -12.88
C VAL A 118 4.94 6.16 -12.23
N TYR A 119 5.52 7.01 -11.38
CA TYR A 119 4.83 8.14 -10.78
C TYR A 119 5.35 9.44 -11.40
N GLN A 120 4.44 10.16 -12.05
CA GLN A 120 4.73 11.43 -12.73
C GLN A 120 4.19 12.59 -11.90
N PHE A 121 5.02 13.60 -11.67
CA PHE A 121 4.63 14.79 -10.93
C PHE A 121 4.42 15.96 -11.88
N TYR A 122 3.50 16.85 -11.52
CA TYR A 122 3.19 18.07 -12.29
C TYR A 122 4.43 18.90 -12.64
N GLY A 123 5.45 18.92 -11.77
CA GLY A 123 6.72 19.64 -11.98
C GLY A 123 7.68 19.04 -13.02
N GLY A 124 7.30 17.96 -13.71
CA GLY A 124 8.12 17.26 -14.71
C GLY A 124 8.84 16.03 -14.18
N ASP A 125 9.06 15.93 -12.87
CA ASP A 125 9.84 14.83 -12.27
C ASP A 125 9.09 13.49 -12.35
N VAL A 126 9.88 12.44 -12.56
CA VAL A 126 9.46 11.04 -12.57
C VAL A 126 10.14 10.28 -11.44
N ILE A 127 9.38 9.51 -10.68
CA ILE A 127 9.90 8.62 -9.62
C ILE A 127 9.31 7.21 -9.75
N PRO A 128 9.93 6.17 -9.16
CA PRO A 128 9.56 4.79 -9.45
C PRO A 128 8.49 4.22 -8.50
N CYS A 129 8.12 4.92 -7.43
CA CYS A 129 7.14 4.44 -6.46
C CYS A 129 6.41 5.59 -5.72
N SER A 130 5.35 5.26 -4.98
CA SER A 130 4.56 6.20 -4.20
C SER A 130 5.17 6.58 -2.84
N ASN A 131 6.39 6.12 -2.53
CA ASN A 131 7.02 6.45 -1.25
C ASN A 131 7.18 7.99 -1.15
N PRO A 132 6.72 8.66 -0.07
CA PRO A 132 6.82 10.10 0.05
C PRO A 132 8.24 10.66 -0.09
N ASN A 133 9.25 9.87 0.24
CA ASN A 133 10.67 10.24 0.21
C ASN A 133 11.36 9.83 -1.09
N ALA A 134 10.67 9.17 -2.02
CA ALA A 134 11.26 8.82 -3.32
C ALA A 134 11.65 10.09 -4.11
N ARG A 135 10.95 11.21 -3.95
CA ARG A 135 11.33 12.47 -4.62
C ARG A 135 12.66 13.06 -4.16
N THR A 136 13.20 12.66 -3.01
CA THR A 136 14.49 13.19 -2.53
C THR A 136 15.68 12.35 -2.97
N HIS A 137 15.48 11.07 -3.31
CA HIS A 137 16.58 10.15 -3.64
C HIS A 137 16.38 9.34 -4.92
N MET A 138 15.22 9.43 -5.56
CA MET A 138 14.79 8.53 -6.65
C MET A 138 14.16 9.30 -7.80
N ILE A 139 14.79 10.40 -8.23
CA ILE A 139 14.39 11.07 -9.48
C ILE A 139 14.93 10.25 -10.65
N MET A 140 14.03 9.57 -11.37
CA MET A 140 14.37 8.67 -12.47
C MET A 140 14.58 9.42 -13.78
N GLY A 141 14.05 10.63 -13.88
CA GLY A 141 14.09 11.45 -15.08
C GLY A 141 12.99 12.49 -15.08
N ARG A 142 12.77 13.10 -16.24
CA ARG A 142 11.76 14.14 -16.43
C ARG A 142 10.91 13.88 -17.67
N TRP A 143 9.60 13.85 -17.51
CA TRP A 143 8.65 13.55 -18.59
C TRP A 143 8.47 14.74 -19.56
N ASP A 144 8.80 15.96 -19.12
CA ASP A 144 8.71 17.17 -19.94
C ASP A 144 9.96 17.42 -20.81
N LYS A 145 11.02 16.60 -20.64
CA LYS A 145 12.29 16.74 -21.35
C LYS A 145 12.75 15.49 -22.10
N THR A 146 12.28 14.32 -21.68
CA THR A 146 12.78 13.02 -22.15
C THR A 146 11.61 12.10 -22.41
N LEU A 147 11.69 11.27 -23.47
CA LEU A 147 10.64 10.29 -23.74
C LEU A 147 10.51 9.33 -22.57
N MET A 148 9.28 9.01 -22.16
CA MET A 148 9.06 8.11 -21.02
C MET A 148 9.70 6.72 -21.23
N ALA A 149 9.77 6.26 -22.48
CA ALA A 149 10.49 5.03 -22.82
C ALA A 149 11.99 5.13 -22.54
N GLU A 150 12.61 6.27 -22.81
CA GLU A 150 14.04 6.51 -22.52
C GLU A 150 14.28 6.62 -21.02
N VAL A 151 13.38 7.29 -20.28
CA VAL A 151 13.42 7.34 -18.80
C VAL A 151 13.34 5.92 -18.23
N TRP A 152 12.38 5.11 -18.69
CA TRP A 152 12.13 3.76 -18.19
C TRP A 152 13.29 2.77 -18.42
N HIS A 153 14.01 2.93 -19.54
CA HIS A 153 15.20 2.13 -19.86
C HIS A 153 16.51 2.80 -19.44
N GLY A 154 16.43 4.02 -18.89
CA GLY A 154 17.56 4.85 -18.53
C GLY A 154 18.32 4.36 -17.30
N LYS A 155 19.50 4.95 -17.09
CA LYS A 155 20.47 4.54 -16.08
C LYS A 155 19.86 4.42 -14.68
N GLU A 156 19.08 5.42 -14.25
CA GLU A 156 18.49 5.45 -12.89
C GLU A 156 17.61 4.23 -12.60
N TYR A 157 16.76 3.84 -13.57
CA TYR A 157 15.95 2.63 -13.45
C TYR A 157 16.80 1.36 -13.50
N GLN A 158 17.81 1.29 -14.37
CA GLN A 158 18.68 0.10 -14.47
C GLN A 158 19.51 -0.10 -13.19
N ASP A 159 20.04 0.98 -12.62
CA ASP A 159 20.83 0.93 -11.39
C ASP A 159 20.00 0.39 -10.23
N ILE A 160 18.80 0.91 -10.01
CA ILE A 160 17.95 0.46 -8.90
C ILE A 160 17.40 -0.96 -9.12
N ARG A 161 17.06 -1.33 -10.36
CA ARG A 161 16.66 -2.70 -10.69
C ARG A 161 17.81 -3.69 -10.42
N SER A 162 19.00 -3.37 -10.91
CA SER A 162 20.21 -4.16 -10.66
C SER A 162 20.50 -4.28 -9.16
N LEU A 163 20.34 -3.21 -8.39
CA LEU A 163 20.49 -3.24 -6.93
C LEU A 163 19.53 -4.27 -6.30
N HIS A 164 18.26 -4.28 -6.71
CA HIS A 164 17.26 -5.24 -6.24
C HIS A 164 17.54 -6.68 -6.69
N GLU A 165 17.86 -6.91 -7.96
CA GLU A 165 18.14 -8.24 -8.53
C GLU A 165 19.36 -8.91 -7.86
N ASN A 166 20.35 -8.09 -7.47
CA ASN A 166 21.52 -8.53 -6.71
C ASN A 166 21.24 -8.73 -5.22
N GLY A 167 20.00 -8.52 -4.76
CA GLY A 167 19.61 -8.70 -3.35
C GLY A 167 20.05 -7.55 -2.44
N LYS A 168 20.57 -6.45 -2.99
CA LYS A 168 21.13 -5.30 -2.26
C LYS A 168 20.15 -4.15 -2.08
N TRP A 169 18.85 -4.40 -2.26
CA TRP A 169 17.79 -3.39 -2.16
C TRP A 169 17.87 -2.58 -0.85
N PHE A 170 18.30 -3.21 0.24
CA PHE A 170 18.39 -2.57 1.54
C PHE A 170 19.50 -1.53 1.66
N GLU A 171 20.46 -1.50 0.73
CA GLU A 171 21.53 -0.50 0.68
C GLU A 171 21.01 0.88 0.20
N HIS A 172 19.87 0.93 -0.50
CA HIS A 172 19.28 2.20 -0.93
C HIS A 172 18.49 2.85 0.22
N PRO A 173 18.69 4.17 0.49
CA PRO A 173 18.14 4.85 1.68
C PRO A 173 16.62 4.76 1.81
N ILE A 174 15.92 4.73 0.66
CA ILE A 174 14.45 4.61 0.64
C ILE A 174 13.99 3.16 0.63
N CYS A 175 14.74 2.25 0.00
CA CYS A 175 14.29 0.88 -0.17
C CYS A 175 14.52 0.08 1.11
N GLY A 176 15.67 0.24 1.79
CA GLY A 176 15.96 -0.46 3.05
C GLY A 176 14.97 -0.18 4.16
N THR A 177 14.36 1.01 4.18
CA THR A 177 13.33 1.40 5.14
C THR A 177 11.91 1.27 4.57
N CYS A 178 11.75 0.71 3.37
CA CYS A 178 10.46 0.62 2.71
C CYS A 178 9.56 -0.42 3.38
N GLU A 179 8.43 0.05 3.87
CA GLU A 179 7.47 -0.74 4.63
C GLU A 179 6.81 -1.81 3.75
N VAL A 180 6.58 -1.50 2.47
CA VAL A 180 6.10 -2.50 1.49
C VAL A 180 7.06 -3.67 1.39
N ALA A 181 8.37 -3.41 1.27
CA ALA A 181 9.37 -4.47 1.19
C ALA A 181 9.36 -5.35 2.44
N LEU A 182 9.32 -4.72 3.61
CA LEU A 182 9.38 -5.40 4.90
C LEU A 182 8.10 -6.21 5.18
N ILE A 183 6.93 -5.67 4.86
CA ILE A 183 5.66 -6.39 4.98
C ILE A 183 5.63 -7.62 4.07
N GLU A 184 6.04 -7.49 2.80
CA GLU A 184 6.07 -8.63 1.87
C GLU A 184 7.12 -9.68 2.25
N LEU A 185 8.30 -9.25 2.70
CA LEU A 185 9.32 -10.15 3.24
C LEU A 185 8.82 -10.90 4.48
N PHE A 186 8.14 -10.23 5.40
CA PHE A 186 7.54 -10.85 6.57
C PHE A 186 6.55 -11.95 6.17
N LYS A 187 5.58 -11.63 5.29
CA LYS A 187 4.62 -12.63 4.78
C LYS A 187 5.31 -13.81 4.13
N GLY A 188 6.29 -13.55 3.26
CA GLY A 188 7.06 -14.58 2.57
C GLY A 188 7.85 -15.48 3.53
N MET A 189 8.41 -14.91 4.59
CA MET A 189 9.16 -15.64 5.62
C MET A 189 8.25 -16.46 6.54
N VAL A 190 7.11 -15.91 6.97
CA VAL A 190 6.12 -16.64 7.77
C VAL A 190 5.56 -17.82 6.99
N LYS A 191 5.24 -17.66 5.69
CA LYS A 191 4.83 -18.76 4.80
C LYS A 191 5.89 -19.86 4.66
N GLN A 192 7.15 -19.56 4.94
CA GLN A 192 8.26 -20.53 4.98
C GLN A 192 8.50 -21.10 6.39
N GLY A 193 7.65 -20.79 7.37
CA GLY A 193 7.76 -21.26 8.76
C GLY A 193 8.80 -20.51 9.61
N ILE A 194 9.32 -19.37 9.13
CA ILE A 194 10.25 -18.55 9.93
C ILE A 194 9.45 -17.79 10.99
N LYS A 195 9.88 -17.92 12.24
CA LYS A 195 9.27 -17.26 13.41
C LYS A 195 10.06 -16.01 13.78
N PHE A 196 9.35 -14.97 14.19
CA PHE A 196 9.92 -13.73 14.70
C PHE A 196 9.75 -13.68 16.22
N LYS A 197 10.67 -13.02 16.94
CA LYS A 197 10.71 -13.04 18.42
C LYS A 197 9.44 -12.48 19.08
N SER A 198 8.72 -11.64 18.34
CA SER A 198 7.50 -10.95 18.76
C SER A 198 6.22 -11.59 18.20
N SER A 199 6.33 -12.62 17.34
CA SER A 199 5.17 -13.34 16.81
C SER A 199 4.78 -14.50 17.72
N SER A 200 3.95 -14.22 18.74
CA SER A 200 3.08 -15.23 19.37
C SER A 200 1.76 -15.38 18.59
N ILE A 201 1.78 -15.07 17.30
CA ILE A 201 0.60 -15.01 16.42
C ILE A 201 0.56 -16.26 15.56
N GLU A 202 -0.56 -16.97 15.59
CA GLU A 202 -0.84 -18.07 14.66
C GLU A 202 -1.08 -17.51 13.25
N GLU A 203 -0.94 -18.32 12.20
CA GLU A 203 -1.16 -17.90 10.80
C GLU A 203 -2.55 -17.28 10.59
N SER A 204 -3.52 -17.62 11.44
CA SER A 204 -4.87 -17.03 11.50
C SER A 204 -4.96 -15.59 12.00
N ASP A 205 -3.98 -15.11 12.77
CA ASP A 205 -4.01 -13.76 13.37
C ASP A 205 -3.05 -12.78 12.68
N VAL A 206 -2.29 -13.24 11.67
CA VAL A 206 -1.76 -12.33 10.66
C VAL A 206 -2.97 -11.83 9.90
N PRO A 207 -3.35 -10.54 10.01
CA PRO A 207 -4.50 -10.06 9.26
C PRO A 207 -4.19 -10.36 7.79
N TYR A 208 -5.23 -10.71 7.02
CA TYR A 208 -5.17 -10.96 5.58
C TYR A 208 -4.78 -9.66 4.85
N VAL A 209 -3.57 -9.17 5.12
CA VAL A 209 -3.07 -7.88 4.70
C VAL A 209 -2.50 -8.09 3.31
N GLY A 210 -3.02 -7.35 2.34
CA GLY A 210 -2.57 -7.38 0.95
C GLY A 210 -3.22 -8.45 0.08
N GLU A 211 -4.31 -9.07 0.52
CA GLU A 211 -5.10 -9.96 -0.32
C GLU A 211 -6.37 -9.23 -0.79
N ASP A 212 -6.56 -9.17 -2.11
CA ASP A 212 -7.82 -8.72 -2.70
C ASP A 212 -8.84 -9.84 -2.51
N MET A 213 -9.84 -9.60 -1.67
CA MET A 213 -10.98 -10.50 -1.57
C MET A 213 -11.98 -10.11 -2.65
N GLU A 214 -12.16 -11.00 -3.64
CA GLU A 214 -13.32 -10.93 -4.52
C GLU A 214 -14.56 -11.14 -3.68
N SER A 215 -15.48 -10.17 -3.67
CA SER A 215 -16.79 -10.43 -3.13
C SER A 215 -17.52 -11.36 -4.10
N SER A 216 -18.10 -12.44 -3.56
CA SER A 216 -19.00 -13.30 -4.30
C SER A 216 -20.36 -12.60 -4.43
N THR A 217 -20.44 -11.53 -5.23
CA THR A 217 -21.72 -10.94 -5.62
C THR A 217 -21.95 -11.22 -7.11
N HIS A 218 -22.89 -12.13 -7.38
CA HIS A 218 -23.33 -12.55 -8.72
C HIS A 218 -24.23 -11.50 -9.40
#